data_AF-A0A6F8YV34-F1
#
_entry.id   AF-A0A6F8YV34-F1
#
_cell.length_a   1.000
_cell.length_b   1.000
_cell.length_c   1.000
_cell.angle_alpha   90.00
_cell.angle_beta   90.00
_cell.angle_gamma   90.00
#
_symmetry.space_group_name_H-M   'P 1'
#
loop_
_entity.id
_entity.type
_entity.pdbx_description
1 polymer ?
#
loop_
_entity_poly.entity_id
_entity_poly.type
_entity_poly.pdbx_seq_one_letter_code
_entity_poly.pdbx_strand_id
1 'polypeptide(L)'
;MIAAVNGFAVAGGCGLAMSCDIVIASDTARLGYPEVTRGLVAAMAMVSLSRVAGRHNALDLLLSGRLVDAAEAQRIGLVNRVVPHADLMTEVLAYAGAMAARSASALRITKELYRQVTELDYDRAMDHAADINMLTRYVEDAKAGSRAFAAGDRS
;
A
#
# COMPACT_ATOMS: atom_id res chain seq x y z
N MET A 1 5.69 4.41 1.93
CA MET A 1 6.60 3.26 1.98
C MET A 1 6.22 2.35 0.84
N ILE A 2 7.22 1.92 0.09
CA ILE A 2 7.07 0.97 -1.01
C ILE A 2 7.84 -0.28 -0.57
N ALA A 3 7.19 -1.44 -0.57
CA ALA A 3 7.83 -2.72 -0.32
C ALA A 3 8.24 -3.37 -1.65
N ALA A 4 9.49 -3.84 -1.72
CA ALA A 4 10.00 -4.71 -2.77
C ALA A 4 10.10 -6.12 -2.22
N VAL A 5 9.21 -7.03 -2.65
CA VAL A 5 9.17 -8.41 -2.15
C VAL A 5 9.89 -9.33 -3.12
N ASN A 6 11.14 -9.67 -2.80
CA ASN A 6 12.04 -10.41 -3.69
C ASN A 6 12.01 -11.94 -3.53
N GLY A 7 11.05 -12.48 -2.78
CA GLY A 7 11.02 -13.89 -2.44
C GLY A 7 10.04 -14.19 -1.31
N PHE A 8 10.46 -14.98 -0.34
CA PHE A 8 9.62 -15.34 0.80
C PHE A 8 9.42 -14.14 1.74
N ALA A 9 8.17 -13.68 1.84
CA ALA A 9 7.71 -12.76 2.89
C ALA A 9 6.70 -13.51 3.76
N VAL A 10 7.17 -14.05 4.88
CA VAL A 10 6.36 -14.89 5.77
C VAL A 10 6.30 -14.31 7.17
N ALA A 11 5.20 -14.59 7.88
CA ALA A 11 4.97 -14.19 9.25
C ALA A 11 5.17 -12.66 9.43
N GLY A 12 6.07 -12.25 10.33
CA GLY A 12 6.42 -10.84 10.52
C GLY A 12 6.90 -10.14 9.24
N GLY A 13 7.61 -10.84 8.34
CA GLY A 13 8.02 -10.28 7.06
C GLY A 13 6.85 -9.98 6.13
N CYS A 14 5.82 -10.84 6.13
CA CYS A 14 4.58 -10.57 5.41
C CYS A 14 3.85 -9.37 6.05
N GLY A 15 3.77 -9.33 7.38
CA GLY A 15 3.20 -8.20 8.12
C GLY A 15 3.87 -6.86 7.78
N LEU A 16 5.20 -6.82 7.70
CA LEU A 16 5.94 -5.62 7.32
C LEU A 16 5.63 -5.16 5.89
N ALA A 17 5.54 -6.10 4.95
CA ALA A 17 5.14 -5.78 3.58
C ALA A 17 3.73 -5.19 3.54
N MET A 18 2.76 -5.79 4.26
CA MET A 18 1.37 -5.32 4.29
C MET A 18 1.18 -3.99 5.03
N SER A 19 2.14 -3.58 5.85
CA SER A 19 2.16 -2.26 6.49
C SER A 19 2.65 -1.15 5.56
N CYS A 20 3.20 -1.49 4.39
CA CYS A 20 3.61 -0.50 3.38
C CYS A 20 2.40 0.00 2.59
N ASP A 21 2.50 1.20 2.01
CA ASP A 21 1.40 1.79 1.24
C ASP A 21 1.30 1.16 -0.17
N ILE A 22 2.42 0.67 -0.70
CA ILE A 22 2.53 0.02 -2.01
C ILE A 22 3.44 -1.20 -1.88
N VAL A 23 3.04 -2.31 -2.51
CA VAL A 23 3.80 -3.57 -2.56
C VAL A 23 4.00 -3.98 -4.01
N ILE A 24 5.26 -4.10 -4.42
CA ILE A 24 5.66 -4.66 -5.71
C ILE A 24 6.43 -5.94 -5.42
N ALA A 25 6.03 -7.05 -6.03
CA ALA A 25 6.61 -8.35 -5.78
C ALA A 25 7.25 -8.96 -7.04
N SER A 26 8.31 -9.71 -6.82
CA SER A 26 8.85 -10.65 -7.81
C SER A 26 7.81 -11.72 -8.15
N ASP A 27 7.79 -12.20 -9.38
CA ASP A 27 7.02 -13.37 -9.82
C ASP A 27 7.38 -14.67 -9.06
N THR A 28 8.58 -14.72 -8.47
CA THR A 28 9.02 -15.80 -7.58
C THR A 28 8.61 -15.63 -6.11
N ALA A 29 7.94 -14.54 -5.74
CA ALA A 29 7.60 -14.25 -4.35
C ALA A 29 6.58 -15.25 -3.77
N ARG A 30 6.72 -15.52 -2.47
CA ARG A 30 5.80 -16.34 -1.68
C ARG A 30 5.40 -15.60 -0.42
N LEU A 31 4.10 -15.44 -0.19
CA LEU A 31 3.57 -14.65 0.92
C LEU A 31 2.65 -15.49 1.82
N GLY A 32 2.62 -15.21 3.11
CA GLY A 32 1.66 -15.86 4.01
C GLY A 32 2.02 -15.79 5.49
N TYR A 33 1.17 -16.42 6.31
CA TYR A 33 1.19 -16.35 7.77
C TYR A 33 1.21 -17.76 8.39
N PRO A 34 2.34 -18.49 8.30
CA PRO A 34 2.43 -19.89 8.70
C PRO A 34 2.47 -20.11 10.22
N GLU A 35 2.37 -19.06 11.04
CA GLU A 35 2.48 -19.11 12.51
C GLU A 35 1.59 -20.19 13.15
N VAL A 36 0.37 -20.38 12.64
CA VAL A 36 -0.59 -21.35 13.16
C VAL A 36 -0.08 -22.80 13.06
N THR A 37 0.74 -23.11 12.05
CA THR A 37 1.35 -24.43 11.87
C THR A 37 2.36 -24.78 12.96
N ARG A 38 2.78 -23.78 13.74
CA ARG A 38 3.70 -23.88 14.88
C ARG A 38 3.01 -23.61 16.22
N GLY A 39 1.67 -23.56 16.24
CA GLY A 39 0.88 -23.22 17.43
C GLY A 39 1.02 -21.75 17.86
N LEU A 40 1.48 -20.87 16.97
CA LEU A 40 1.63 -19.44 17.22
C LEU A 40 0.51 -18.64 16.56
N VAL A 41 0.28 -17.43 17.05
CA VAL A 41 -0.72 -16.50 16.51
C VAL A 41 -0.01 -15.31 15.86
N ALA A 42 -0.36 -15.01 14.61
CA ALA A 42 0.16 -13.85 13.86
C ALA A 42 -0.45 -12.51 14.35
N ALA A 43 -0.48 -12.27 15.67
CA ALA A 43 -1.28 -11.23 16.31
C ALA A 43 -0.98 -9.81 15.83
N MET A 44 0.29 -9.45 15.68
CA MET A 44 0.67 -8.12 15.16
C MET A 44 0.48 -8.03 13.65
N ALA A 45 0.89 -9.07 12.93
CA ALA A 45 0.91 -9.08 11.48
C ALA A 45 -0.51 -9.13 10.86
N MET A 46 -1.50 -9.68 11.59
CA MET A 46 -2.90 -9.69 11.17
C MET A 46 -3.57 -8.31 11.17
N VAL A 47 -3.04 -7.34 11.92
CA VAL A 47 -3.59 -5.97 11.95
C VAL A 47 -3.45 -5.31 10.59
N SER A 48 -2.28 -5.44 9.95
CA SER A 48 -2.07 -4.92 8.60
C SER A 48 -2.82 -5.75 7.57
N LEU A 49 -2.82 -7.09 7.70
CA LEU A 49 -3.54 -7.99 6.80
C LEU A 49 -5.04 -7.68 6.73
N SER A 50 -5.68 -7.42 7.87
CA SER A 50 -7.13 -7.16 7.92
C SER A 50 -7.54 -5.84 7.27
N ARG A 51 -6.59 -4.90 7.11
CA ARG A 51 -6.80 -3.61 6.43
C ARG A 51 -6.60 -3.70 4.92
N VAL A 52 -5.84 -4.68 4.43
CA VAL A 52 -5.50 -4.81 2.99
C VAL A 52 -6.24 -5.93 2.28
N ALA A 53 -6.47 -7.06 2.97
CA ALA A 53 -7.14 -8.21 2.39
C ALA A 53 -8.60 -8.27 2.83
N GLY A 54 -9.47 -8.65 1.89
CA GLY A 54 -10.85 -9.00 2.23
C GLY A 54 -10.90 -10.10 3.29
N ARG A 55 -11.91 -10.03 4.17
CA ARG A 55 -12.05 -10.88 5.36
C ARG A 55 -11.77 -12.37 5.11
N HIS A 56 -12.32 -12.93 4.02
CA HIS A 56 -12.18 -14.35 3.72
C HIS A 56 -10.76 -14.74 3.34
N ASN A 57 -10.09 -13.95 2.50
CA ASN A 57 -8.70 -14.18 2.13
C ASN A 57 -7.77 -14.03 3.35
N ALA A 58 -8.02 -13.03 4.19
CA ALA A 58 -7.24 -12.83 5.41
C ALA A 58 -7.36 -14.04 6.36
N LEU A 59 -8.57 -14.51 6.62
CA LEU A 59 -8.80 -15.68 7.48
C LEU A 59 -8.23 -16.97 6.88
N ASP A 60 -8.39 -17.18 5.58
CA ASP A 60 -7.81 -18.34 4.89
C ASP A 60 -6.29 -18.41 5.12
N LEU A 61 -5.57 -17.31 4.90
CA LEU A 61 -4.12 -17.26 5.12
C LEU A 61 -3.72 -17.48 6.58
N LEU A 62 -4.43 -16.86 7.52
CA LEU A 62 -4.12 -16.94 8.95
C LEU A 62 -4.43 -18.32 9.56
N LEU A 63 -5.53 -18.95 9.13
CA LEU A 63 -6.02 -20.20 9.70
C LEU A 63 -5.43 -21.44 9.01
N SER A 64 -5.22 -21.39 7.69
CA SER A 64 -4.58 -22.50 6.98
C SER A 64 -3.05 -22.49 7.12
N GLY A 65 -2.46 -21.31 7.35
CA GLY A 65 -1.01 -21.11 7.33
C GLY A 65 -0.38 -21.32 5.96
N ARG A 66 -1.19 -21.41 4.88
CA ARG A 66 -0.68 -21.63 3.51
C ARG A 66 0.08 -20.41 2.99
N LEU A 67 0.99 -20.67 2.06
CA LEU A 67 1.70 -19.62 1.33
C LEU A 67 1.11 -19.46 -0.07
N VAL A 68 0.76 -18.23 -0.44
CA VAL A 68 0.36 -17.85 -1.79
C VAL A 68 1.57 -17.54 -2.64
N ASP A 69 1.45 -17.73 -3.95
CA ASP A 69 2.42 -17.19 -4.92
C ASP A 69 2.12 -15.72 -5.24
N ALA A 70 3.01 -15.09 -6.01
CA ALA A 70 2.90 -13.68 -6.36
C ALA A 70 1.61 -13.37 -7.15
N ALA A 71 1.22 -14.25 -8.07
CA ALA A 71 0.04 -14.06 -8.91
C ALA A 71 -1.25 -14.11 -8.08
N GLU A 72 -1.37 -15.10 -7.18
CA GLU A 72 -2.48 -15.15 -6.24
C GLU A 72 -2.46 -13.95 -5.28
N ALA A 73 -1.29 -13.58 -4.74
CA ALA A 73 -1.15 -12.43 -3.85
C ALA A 73 -1.66 -11.13 -4.50
N GLN A 74 -1.40 -10.93 -5.80
CA GLN A 74 -1.96 -9.80 -6.55
C GLN A 74 -3.47 -9.91 -6.71
N ARG A 75 -3.98 -11.09 -7.08
CA ARG A 75 -5.41 -11.34 -7.27
C ARG A 75 -6.23 -11.08 -6.00
N ILE A 76 -5.69 -11.38 -4.82
CA ILE A 76 -6.38 -11.20 -3.54
C ILE A 76 -6.10 -9.84 -2.87
N GLY A 77 -5.31 -8.98 -3.51
CA GLY A 77 -5.07 -7.60 -3.06
C GLY A 77 -3.91 -7.39 -2.09
N LEU A 78 -3.05 -8.39 -1.85
CA LEU A 78 -1.84 -8.21 -1.02
C LEU A 78 -0.74 -7.44 -1.76
N VAL A 79 -0.70 -7.55 -3.08
CA VAL A 79 0.36 -7.00 -3.93
C VAL A 79 -0.27 -6.11 -4.99
N ASN A 80 0.28 -4.92 -5.21
CA ASN A 80 -0.19 -4.02 -6.27
C ASN A 80 0.29 -4.48 -7.65
N ARG A 81 1.54 -4.94 -7.75
CA ARG A 81 2.17 -5.35 -9.01
C ARG A 81 3.08 -6.55 -8.82
N VAL A 82 3.01 -7.48 -9.76
CA VAL A 82 3.96 -8.59 -9.92
C VAL A 82 4.81 -8.31 -11.14
N VAL A 83 6.12 -8.45 -11.00
CA VAL A 83 7.10 -8.19 -12.06
C VAL A 83 8.12 -9.33 -12.11
N PRO A 84 8.79 -9.56 -13.25
CA PRO A 84 9.87 -10.55 -13.33
C PRO A 84 10.92 -10.31 -12.24
N HIS A 85 11.41 -11.39 -11.61
CA HIS A 85 12.40 -11.31 -10.53
C HIS A 85 13.60 -10.41 -10.85
N ALA A 86 14.14 -10.53 -12.07
CA ALA A 86 15.30 -9.77 -12.52
C ALA A 86 15.04 -8.24 -12.58
N ASP A 87 13.78 -7.84 -12.76
CA ASP A 87 13.39 -6.46 -12.97
C ASP A 87 12.84 -5.79 -11.70
N LEU A 88 12.69 -6.54 -10.59
CA LEU A 88 12.02 -6.06 -9.38
C LEU A 88 12.54 -4.71 -8.90
N MET A 89 13.85 -4.58 -8.73
CA MET A 89 14.43 -3.34 -8.22
C MET A 89 14.34 -2.20 -9.23
N THR A 90 14.48 -2.49 -10.52
CA THR A 90 14.30 -1.51 -11.60
C THR A 90 12.91 -0.93 -11.57
N GLU A 91 11.88 -1.78 -11.51
CA GLU A 91 10.46 -1.39 -11.47
C GLU A 91 10.11 -0.63 -10.18
N VAL A 92 10.63 -1.08 -9.02
CA VAL A 92 10.42 -0.40 -7.75
C VAL A 92 11.04 1.00 -7.75
N LEU A 93 12.27 1.14 -8.25
CA LEU A 93 12.95 2.44 -8.31
C LEU A 93 12.31 3.37 -9.34
N ALA A 94 11.86 2.84 -10.48
CA ALA A 94 11.10 3.61 -11.46
C ALA A 94 9.79 4.15 -10.84
N TYR A 95 9.05 3.30 -10.12
CA TYR A 95 7.84 3.72 -9.41
C TYR A 95 8.15 4.76 -8.33
N ALA A 96 9.18 4.54 -7.51
CA ALA A 96 9.60 5.48 -6.49
C ALA A 96 10.03 6.83 -7.08
N GLY A 97 10.76 6.82 -8.20
CA GLY A 97 11.14 8.03 -8.94
C GLY A 97 9.93 8.80 -9.47
N ALA A 98 8.95 8.09 -10.02
CA ALA A 98 7.69 8.70 -10.46
C ALA A 98 6.93 9.35 -9.29
N MET A 99 6.95 8.74 -8.10
CA MET A 99 6.36 9.35 -6.90
C MET A 99 7.20 10.55 -6.41
N ALA A 100 8.52 10.46 -6.43
CA ALA A 100 9.41 11.55 -6.04
C ALA A 100 9.28 12.80 -6.93
N ALA A 101 8.82 12.63 -8.18
CA ALA A 101 8.50 13.73 -9.09
C ALA A 101 7.14 14.40 -8.79
N ARG A 102 6.35 13.89 -7.85
CA ARG A 102 5.08 14.51 -7.41
C ARG A 102 5.30 15.46 -6.23
N SER A 103 4.32 16.31 -5.96
CA SER A 103 4.33 17.17 -4.76
C SER A 103 4.47 16.32 -3.49
N ALA A 104 5.55 16.55 -2.75
CA ALA A 104 5.82 15.86 -1.50
C ALA A 104 4.73 16.17 -0.44
N SER A 105 4.24 17.41 -0.42
CA SER A 105 3.15 17.82 0.46
C SER A 105 1.84 17.12 0.11
N ALA A 106 1.49 17.03 -1.18
CA ALA A 106 0.31 16.30 -1.63
C ALA A 106 0.40 14.81 -1.25
N LEU A 107 1.52 14.13 -1.55
CA LEU A 107 1.71 12.72 -1.18
C LEU A 107 1.56 12.48 0.32
N ARG A 108 2.17 13.35 1.15
CA ARG A 108 2.06 13.24 2.61
C ARG A 108 0.63 13.44 3.09
N ILE A 109 -0.04 14.50 2.63
CA ILE A 109 -1.41 14.83 3.04
C ILE A 109 -2.38 13.74 2.58
N THR A 110 -2.27 13.25 1.34
CA THR A 110 -3.11 12.16 0.83
C THR A 110 -3.01 10.91 1.69
N LYS A 111 -1.80 10.48 2.05
CA LYS A 111 -1.60 9.29 2.87
C LYS A 111 -2.16 9.45 4.29
N GLU A 112 -1.98 10.62 4.86
CA GLU A 112 -2.46 10.92 6.21
C GLU A 112 -4.00 10.99 6.23
N LEU A 113 -4.59 11.72 5.29
CA LEU A 113 -6.04 11.81 5.14
C LEU A 113 -6.65 10.43 4.94
N TYR A 114 -6.06 9.58 4.07
CA TYR A 114 -6.54 8.22 3.85
C TYR A 114 -6.67 7.43 5.16
N ARG A 115 -5.63 7.46 6.00
CA ARG A 115 -5.64 6.75 7.29
C ARG A 115 -6.74 7.28 8.22
N GLN A 116 -6.89 8.60 8.27
CA GLN A 116 -7.87 9.26 9.12
C GLN A 116 -9.30 8.95 8.68
N VAL A 117 -9.62 9.05 7.38
CA VAL A 117 -10.99 8.83 6.90
C VAL A 117 -11.42 7.37 6.98
N THR A 118 -10.48 6.41 6.92
CA THR A 118 -10.82 4.98 7.09
C THR A 118 -11.25 4.61 8.50
N GLU A 119 -11.06 5.49 9.48
CA GLU A 119 -11.42 5.28 10.89
C GLU A 119 -12.68 6.08 11.29
N LEU A 120 -13.29 6.79 10.34
CA LEU A 120 -14.50 7.61 10.55
C LEU A 120 -15.71 6.99 9.85
N ASP A 121 -16.91 7.32 10.34
CA ASP A 121 -18.13 7.13 9.57
C ASP A 121 -18.17 8.09 8.36
N TYR A 122 -19.05 7.78 7.41
CA TYR A 122 -19.06 8.45 6.10
C TYR A 122 -19.24 9.97 6.19
N ASP A 123 -20.18 10.45 7.00
CA ASP A 123 -20.49 11.87 7.08
C ASP A 123 -19.30 12.65 7.67
N ARG A 124 -18.73 12.15 8.76
CA ARG A 124 -17.53 12.75 9.36
C ARG A 124 -16.30 12.65 8.46
N ALA A 125 -16.16 11.56 7.70
CA ALA A 125 -15.09 11.41 6.71
C ALA A 125 -15.22 12.44 5.59
N MET A 126 -16.43 12.73 5.12
CA MET A 126 -16.70 13.72 4.09
C MET A 126 -16.43 15.14 4.57
N ASP A 127 -16.86 15.50 5.78
CA ASP A 127 -16.58 16.81 6.38
C ASP A 127 -15.07 17.04 6.51
N HIS A 128 -14.35 16.06 7.06
CA HIS A 128 -12.89 16.13 7.21
C HIS A 128 -12.17 16.21 5.86
N ALA A 129 -12.62 15.44 4.86
CA ALA A 129 -12.07 15.51 3.51
C ALA A 129 -12.31 16.88 2.85
N ALA A 130 -13.46 17.51 3.09
CA ALA A 130 -13.77 18.84 2.60
C ALA A 130 -12.85 19.91 3.22
N ASP A 131 -12.61 19.84 4.53
CA ASP A 131 -11.67 20.73 5.23
C ASP A 131 -10.26 20.61 4.67
N ILE A 132 -9.74 19.39 4.53
CA ILE A 132 -8.42 19.17 3.93
C ILE A 132 -8.37 19.61 2.47
N ASN A 133 -9.44 19.42 1.68
CA ASN A 133 -9.51 19.93 0.31
C ASN A 133 -9.38 21.47 0.26
N MET A 134 -10.02 22.17 1.18
CA MET A 134 -9.92 23.62 1.27
C MET A 134 -8.52 24.07 1.69
N LEU A 135 -7.94 23.44 2.72
CA LEU A 135 -6.62 23.79 3.24
C LEU A 135 -5.50 23.52 2.22
N THR A 136 -5.58 22.43 1.47
CA THR A 136 -4.54 22.05 0.49
C THR A 136 -4.38 23.08 -0.64
N ARG A 137 -5.42 23.85 -0.97
CA ARG A 137 -5.36 24.93 -1.98
C ARG A 137 -4.39 26.06 -1.60
N TYR A 138 -4.10 26.22 -0.30
CA TYR A 138 -3.19 27.24 0.19
C TYR A 138 -1.73 26.80 0.24
N VAL A 139 -1.46 25.50 0.06
CA VAL A 139 -0.11 24.93 0.01
C VAL A 139 0.58 25.35 -1.29
N GLU A 140 1.86 25.74 -1.19
CA GLU A 140 2.55 26.35 -2.33
C GLU A 140 2.69 25.39 -3.52
N ASP A 141 2.95 24.10 -3.27
CA ASP A 141 2.97 23.08 -4.31
C ASP A 141 1.65 22.98 -5.08
N ALA A 142 0.50 23.12 -4.40
CA ALA A 142 -0.81 23.05 -5.03
C ALA A 142 -1.07 24.27 -5.92
N LYS A 143 -0.62 25.46 -5.50
CA LYS A 143 -0.66 26.66 -6.33
C LYS A 143 0.24 26.52 -7.55
N ALA A 144 1.45 25.99 -7.39
CA ALA A 144 2.37 25.73 -8.49
C ALA A 144 1.80 24.73 -9.50
N GLY A 145 1.22 23.62 -9.04
CA GLY A 145 0.56 22.64 -9.89
C GLY A 145 -0.65 23.22 -10.64
N SER A 146 -1.47 24.04 -9.97
CA SER A 146 -2.62 24.70 -10.60
C SER A 146 -2.20 25.68 -11.71
N ARG A 147 -1.11 26.43 -11.48
CA ARG A 147 -0.53 27.33 -12.49
C ARG A 147 0.02 26.56 -13.70
N ALA A 148 0.77 25.48 -13.47
CA ALA A 148 1.31 24.63 -14.53
C ALA A 148 0.19 24.00 -15.38
N PHE A 149 -0.86 23.50 -14.72
CA PHE A 149 -2.04 22.95 -15.40
C PHE A 149 -2.75 24.00 -16.26
N ALA A 150 -2.95 25.22 -15.75
CA ALA A 150 -3.55 26.32 -16.50
C ALA A 150 -2.68 26.78 -17.70
N ALA A 151 -1.36 26.60 -17.62
CA ALA A 151 -0.42 26.91 -18.69
C ALA A 151 -0.31 25.80 -19.77
N GLY A 152 -0.97 24.66 -19.58
CA GLY A 152 -0.93 23.53 -20.52
C GLY A 152 0.27 22.59 -20.36
N ASP A 153 1.07 22.75 -19.30
CA ASP A 153 2.16 21.83 -19.00
C ASP A 153 1.61 20.49 -18.51
N ARG A 154 1.88 19.43 -19.27
CA ARG A 154 1.59 18.05 -18.88
C ARG A 154 2.78 17.53 -18.05
N SER A 155 2.69 17.69 -16.73
CA SER A 155 3.59 17.04 -15.76
C SER A 155 3.22 15.59 -15.45
#